data_AF-A0A7S1M7Q3-F1
#
_entry.id   AF-A0A7S1M7Q3-F1
#
_cell.length_a   1.000
_cell.length_b   1.000
_cell.length_c   1.000
_cell.angle_alpha   90.00
_cell.angle_beta   90.00
_cell.angle_gamma   90.00
#
_symmetry.space_group_name_H-M   'P 1'
#
loop_
_entity.id
_entity.type
_entity.pdbx_description
1 polymer ?
#
loop_
_entity_poly.entity_id
_entity_poly.type
_entity_poly.pdbx_seq_one_letter_code
_entity_poly.pdbx_strand_id
1 'polypeptide(L)'
;LRGLFSAMSFAADLGERTRRAGEASRRPAEEMRKQWLQEAGEILDRFKTECGARADGSYSSACIELFSFMIEDPSWTREVCFGVDWAETMGKKCNFIKDELKKRIGQMGFLSVDICDRGPADTYRWMAEVKWAVPAEASAAAPGNCPRATGNLLIECG
;
A
#
# COMPACT_ATOMS: atom_id res chain seq x y z
N LEU A 1 -37.07 25.38 -40.50
CA LEU A 1 -36.86 26.10 -39.22
C LEU A 1 -35.46 25.79 -38.74
N ARG A 2 -34.51 26.68 -39.05
CA ARG A 2 -33.08 26.51 -38.75
C ARG A 2 -32.81 26.94 -37.30
N GLY A 3 -32.36 25.98 -36.50
CA GLY A 3 -31.35 26.11 -35.45
C GLY A 3 -31.51 27.23 -34.41
N LEU A 4 -32.22 26.94 -33.32
CA LEU A 4 -31.99 27.60 -32.03
C LEU A 4 -30.70 27.04 -31.40
N PHE A 5 -29.54 27.45 -31.91
CA PHE A 5 -28.31 27.38 -31.13
C PHE A 5 -28.29 28.61 -30.23
N SER A 6 -28.85 28.49 -29.02
CA SER A 6 -28.63 29.47 -27.97
C SER A 6 -27.12 29.49 -27.69
N ALA A 7 -26.46 30.58 -28.06
CA ALA A 7 -25.05 30.77 -27.76
C ALA A 7 -24.89 30.78 -26.23
N MET A 8 -24.16 29.79 -25.69
CA MET A 8 -23.77 29.82 -24.28
C MET A 8 -23.06 31.13 -23.97
N SER A 9 -23.30 31.70 -22.79
CA SER A 9 -22.49 32.83 -22.32
C SER A 9 -21.02 32.41 -22.19
N PHE A 10 -20.11 33.36 -22.28
CA PHE A 10 -18.67 33.09 -22.10
C PHE A 10 -18.37 32.35 -20.78
N ALA A 11 -19.04 32.74 -19.69
CA ALA A 11 -18.90 32.06 -18.40
C ALA A 11 -19.39 30.60 -18.43
N ALA A 12 -20.47 30.30 -19.16
CA ALA A 12 -20.96 28.94 -19.32
C ALA A 12 -20.00 28.07 -20.18
N ASP A 13 -19.41 28.64 -21.23
CA ASP A 13 -18.35 27.94 -22.00
C ASP A 13 -17.12 27.64 -21.14
N LEU A 14 -16.67 28.60 -20.32
CA LEU A 14 -15.58 28.37 -19.36
C LEU A 14 -15.90 27.26 -18.34
N GLY A 15 -17.13 27.26 -17.79
CA GLY A 15 -17.57 26.24 -16.85
C GLY A 15 -17.57 24.83 -17.46
N GLU A 16 -18.12 24.69 -18.67
CA GLU A 16 -18.17 23.40 -19.37
C GLU A 16 -16.76 22.90 -19.76
N ARG A 17 -15.87 23.80 -20.21
CA ARG A 17 -14.46 23.47 -20.47
C ARG A 17 -13.75 22.98 -19.21
N THR A 18 -13.96 23.67 -18.09
CA THR A 18 -13.36 23.32 -16.79
C THR A 18 -13.84 21.95 -16.31
N ARG A 19 -15.15 21.69 -16.37
CA ARG A 19 -15.75 20.39 -16.03
C ARG A 19 -15.14 19.26 -16.87
N ARG A 20 -15.08 19.42 -18.20
CA ARG A 20 -14.47 18.44 -19.10
C ARG A 20 -12.99 18.20 -18.81
N ALA A 21 -12.23 19.26 -18.55
CA ALA A 21 -10.82 19.14 -18.19
C ALA A 21 -10.63 18.39 -16.85
N GLY A 22 -11.45 18.70 -15.85
CA GLY A 22 -11.46 17.99 -14.57
C GLY A 22 -11.78 16.50 -14.74
N GLU A 23 -12.82 16.16 -15.51
CA GLU A 23 -13.17 14.77 -15.82
C GLU A 23 -12.06 14.03 -16.57
N ALA A 24 -11.44 14.69 -17.56
CA ALA A 24 -10.35 14.12 -18.33
C ALA A 24 -9.12 13.79 -17.47
N SER A 25 -8.88 14.52 -16.38
CA SER A 25 -7.76 14.26 -15.46
C SER A 25 -7.93 13.00 -14.60
N ARG A 26 -9.15 12.46 -14.47
CA ARG A 26 -9.43 11.26 -13.65
C ARG A 26 -8.88 9.97 -14.25
N ARG A 27 -8.97 9.81 -15.57
CA ARG A 27 -8.54 8.57 -16.23
C ARG A 27 -7.03 8.30 -16.07
N PRO A 28 -6.12 9.28 -16.28
CA PRO A 28 -4.71 9.11 -15.95
C PRO A 28 -4.46 8.72 -14.49
N ALA A 29 -5.21 9.29 -13.55
CA ALA A 29 -5.11 8.97 -12.13
C ALA A 29 -5.51 7.49 -11.85
N GLU A 30 -6.59 7.01 -12.45
CA GLU A 30 -7.00 5.60 -12.35
C GLU A 30 -5.96 4.64 -12.96
N GLU A 31 -5.38 4.99 -14.10
CA GLU A 31 -4.33 4.20 -14.76
C GLU A 31 -3.07 4.14 -13.88
N MET A 32 -2.66 5.27 -13.30
CA MET A 32 -1.55 5.34 -12.35
C MET A 32 -1.81 4.51 -11.09
N ARG A 33 -3.04 4.52 -10.57
CA ARG A 33 -3.43 3.70 -9.41
C ARG A 33 -3.28 2.21 -9.71
N LYS A 34 -3.68 1.76 -10.91
CA LYS A 34 -3.50 0.36 -11.34
C LYS A 34 -2.02 -0.01 -11.41
N GLN A 35 -1.19 0.88 -11.95
CA GLN A 35 0.27 0.67 -11.98
C GLN A 35 0.85 0.54 -10.57
N TRP A 36 0.50 1.43 -9.64
CA TRP A 36 1.00 1.34 -8.26
C TRP A 36 0.53 0.06 -7.55
N LEU A 37 -0.69 -0.41 -7.81
CA LEU A 37 -1.19 -1.69 -7.29
C LEU A 37 -0.41 -2.88 -7.86
N GLN A 38 -0.05 -2.82 -9.14
CA GLN A 38 0.78 -3.85 -9.78
C GLN A 38 2.18 -3.87 -9.16
N GLU A 39 2.83 -2.71 -9.02
CA GLU A 39 4.15 -2.60 -8.40
C GLU A 39 4.15 -3.11 -6.94
N ALA A 40 3.11 -2.78 -6.16
CA ALA A 40 2.94 -3.35 -4.82
C ALA A 40 2.77 -4.87 -4.85
N GLY A 41 2.11 -5.43 -5.87
CA GLY A 41 2.02 -6.87 -6.11
C GLY A 41 3.39 -7.50 -6.38
N GLU A 42 4.18 -6.89 -7.27
CA GLU A 42 5.52 -7.37 -7.60
C GLU A 42 6.47 -7.35 -6.38
N ILE A 43 6.39 -6.29 -5.55
CA ILE A 43 7.12 -6.24 -4.27
C ILE A 43 6.69 -7.38 -3.34
N LEU A 44 5.38 -7.62 -3.23
CA LEU A 44 4.83 -8.65 -2.36
C LEU A 44 5.24 -10.06 -2.79
N ASP A 45 5.32 -10.30 -4.10
CA ASP A 45 5.73 -11.60 -4.63
C ASP A 45 7.23 -11.85 -4.36
N ARG A 46 8.09 -10.83 -4.51
CA ARG A 46 9.50 -10.93 -4.06
C ARG A 46 9.59 -11.22 -2.57
N PHE A 47 8.80 -10.52 -1.75
CA PHE A 47 8.75 -10.74 -0.30
C PHE A 47 8.36 -12.19 0.05
N LYS A 48 7.37 -12.78 -0.64
CA LYS A 48 7.00 -14.19 -0.44
C LYS A 48 8.11 -15.15 -0.85
N THR A 49 8.77 -14.89 -1.99
CA THR A 49 9.90 -15.69 -2.46
C THR A 49 11.03 -15.69 -1.44
N GLU A 50 11.39 -14.54 -0.88
CA GLU A 50 12.41 -14.44 0.15
C GLU A 50 12.02 -15.14 1.45
N CYS A 51 10.77 -14.99 1.91
CA CYS A 51 10.26 -15.75 3.05
C CYS A 51 10.36 -17.27 2.82
N GLY A 52 10.00 -17.74 1.62
CA GLY A 52 10.11 -19.15 1.22
C GLY A 52 11.56 -19.65 1.26
N ALA A 53 12.49 -18.91 0.64
CA ALA A 53 13.91 -19.24 0.65
C ALA A 53 14.51 -19.27 2.07
N ARG A 54 14.05 -18.37 2.95
CA ARG A 54 14.41 -18.39 4.37
C ARG A 54 13.86 -19.63 5.09
N ALA A 55 12.62 -20.00 4.83
CA ALA A 55 12.03 -21.21 5.41
C ALA A 55 12.75 -22.48 4.93
N ASP A 56 13.10 -22.58 3.64
CA ASP A 56 13.89 -23.69 3.08
C ASP A 56 15.28 -23.77 3.73
N GLY A 57 15.84 -22.64 4.13
CA GLY A 57 17.06 -22.53 4.93
C GLY A 57 16.88 -22.83 6.43
N SER A 58 15.73 -23.36 6.86
CA SER A 58 15.39 -23.64 8.26
C SER A 58 15.33 -22.40 9.18
N TYR A 59 15.06 -21.22 8.64
CA TYR A 59 14.80 -20.02 9.43
C TYR A 59 13.30 -19.86 9.74
N SER A 60 12.96 -19.27 10.89
CA SER A 60 11.58 -18.93 11.29
C SER A 60 11.28 -17.42 11.23
N SER A 61 12.22 -16.65 10.68
CA SER A 61 12.12 -15.20 10.57
C SER A 61 12.87 -14.67 9.36
N ALA A 62 12.49 -13.47 8.91
CA ALA A 62 13.16 -12.76 7.83
C ALA A 62 13.12 -11.26 8.07
N CYS A 63 14.16 -10.57 7.59
CA CYS A 63 14.21 -9.12 7.43
C CYS A 63 14.43 -8.86 5.94
N ILE A 64 13.44 -8.29 5.27
CA ILE A 64 13.33 -8.20 3.80
C ILE A 64 13.17 -6.74 3.40
N GLU A 65 13.92 -6.29 2.40
CA GLU A 65 13.71 -4.98 1.81
C GLU A 65 12.47 -5.00 0.91
N LEU A 66 11.50 -4.12 1.18
CA LEU A 66 10.31 -3.99 0.35
C LEU A 66 10.62 -3.10 -0.87
N PHE A 67 11.12 -1.90 -0.61
CA PHE A 67 11.52 -0.93 -1.63
C PHE A 67 12.40 0.16 -1.03
N SER A 68 13.23 0.77 -1.88
CA SER A 68 14.08 1.90 -1.54
C SER A 68 14.10 2.94 -2.65
N PHE A 69 14.24 4.21 -2.28
CA PHE A 69 14.32 5.34 -3.20
C PHE A 69 14.94 6.56 -2.53
N MET A 70 15.56 7.43 -3.32
CA MET A 70 16.11 8.71 -2.84
C MET A 70 14.97 9.67 -2.49
N ILE A 71 15.12 10.47 -1.43
CA ILE A 71 14.09 11.45 -1.03
C ILE A 71 13.78 12.45 -2.15
N GLU A 72 14.77 12.75 -2.98
CA GLU A 72 14.63 13.68 -4.11
C GLU A 72 13.96 13.05 -5.34
N ASP A 73 13.67 11.74 -5.35
CA ASP A 73 13.05 11.08 -6.49
C ASP A 73 11.57 11.49 -6.61
N PRO A 74 11.20 12.32 -7.61
CA PRO A 74 9.84 12.81 -7.75
C PRO A 74 8.87 11.71 -8.18
N SER A 75 9.34 10.60 -8.75
CA SER A 75 8.48 9.48 -9.12
C SER A 75 7.84 8.79 -7.90
N TRP A 76 8.48 8.93 -6.73
CA TRP A 76 8.01 8.38 -5.47
C TRP A 76 7.37 9.41 -4.54
N THR A 77 7.89 10.65 -4.55
CA THR A 77 7.56 11.67 -3.55
C THR A 77 6.60 12.74 -4.03
N ARG A 78 6.38 12.87 -5.35
CA ARG A 78 5.40 13.81 -5.90
C ARG A 78 3.98 13.39 -5.52
N GLU A 79 3.21 14.36 -5.06
CA GLU A 79 1.78 14.18 -4.83
C GLU A 79 1.00 14.27 -6.14
N VAL A 80 0.07 13.34 -6.33
CA VAL A 80 -0.76 13.25 -7.52
C VAL A 80 -2.14 13.78 -7.20
N CYS A 81 -2.43 14.98 -7.71
CA CYS A 81 -3.74 15.61 -7.59
C CYS A 81 -4.46 15.59 -8.95
N PHE A 82 -5.79 15.59 -8.92
CA PHE A 82 -6.65 15.58 -10.11
C PHE A 82 -8.01 16.21 -9.80
N GLY A 83 -8.88 16.30 -10.81
CA GLY A 83 -10.18 16.97 -10.70
C GLY A 83 -10.10 18.48 -10.93
N VAL A 84 -11.24 19.15 -10.83
CA VAL A 84 -11.32 20.62 -10.96
C VAL A 84 -10.51 21.25 -9.82
N ASP A 85 -9.65 22.21 -10.16
CA ASP A 85 -8.75 22.89 -9.23
C ASP A 85 -7.89 21.94 -8.37
N TRP A 86 -7.59 20.74 -8.89
CA TRP A 86 -6.79 19.73 -8.18
C TRP A 86 -7.39 19.30 -6.84
N ALA A 87 -8.73 19.37 -6.71
CA ALA A 87 -9.45 19.11 -5.45
C ALA A 87 -9.39 17.65 -4.97
N GLU A 88 -9.04 16.70 -5.85
CA GLU A 88 -8.89 15.28 -5.51
C GLU A 88 -7.42 14.89 -5.46
N THR A 89 -7.04 13.97 -4.57
CA THR A 89 -5.65 13.52 -4.41
C THR A 89 -5.56 12.00 -4.27
N MET A 90 -4.56 11.42 -4.92
CA MET A 90 -4.10 10.04 -4.69
C MET A 90 -2.99 9.98 -3.63
N GLY A 91 -2.51 11.13 -3.17
CA GLY A 91 -1.32 11.23 -2.34
C GLY A 91 -0.04 10.92 -3.10
N LYS A 92 0.97 10.46 -2.36
CA LYS A 92 2.30 10.09 -2.88
C LYS A 92 2.37 8.59 -3.13
N LYS A 93 3.07 8.19 -4.20
CA LYS A 93 3.31 6.78 -4.54
C LYS A 93 3.88 5.98 -3.36
N CYS A 94 4.89 6.53 -2.68
CA CYS A 94 5.54 5.86 -1.56
C CYS A 94 4.58 5.55 -0.41
N ASN A 95 3.65 6.46 -0.10
CA ASN A 95 2.64 6.24 0.94
C ASN A 95 1.63 5.19 0.50
N PHE A 96 1.13 5.28 -0.74
CA PHE A 96 0.20 4.31 -1.29
C PHE A 96 0.76 2.88 -1.26
N ILE A 97 1.97 2.68 -1.78
CA ILE A 97 2.61 1.36 -1.84
C ILE A 97 2.89 0.83 -0.43
N LYS A 98 3.41 1.68 0.47
CA LYS A 98 3.63 1.32 1.87
C LYS A 98 2.35 0.82 2.54
N ASP A 99 1.25 1.56 2.40
CA ASP A 99 0.00 1.24 3.08
C ASP A 99 -0.64 -0.05 2.51
N GLU A 100 -0.57 -0.23 1.19
CA GLU A 100 -1.03 -1.45 0.54
C GLU A 100 -0.20 -2.68 0.95
N LEU A 101 1.12 -2.56 1.03
CA LEU A 101 2.01 -3.62 1.50
C LEU A 101 1.77 -3.94 2.98
N LYS A 102 1.66 -2.93 3.84
CA LYS A 102 1.32 -3.12 5.27
C LYS A 102 0.04 -3.91 5.45
N LYS A 103 -1.01 -3.53 4.70
CA LYS A 103 -2.29 -4.24 4.71
C LYS A 103 -2.13 -5.69 4.26
N ARG A 104 -1.50 -5.95 3.11
CA ARG A 104 -1.38 -7.30 2.53
C ARG A 104 -0.49 -8.22 3.38
N ILE A 105 0.66 -7.74 3.85
CA ILE A 105 1.56 -8.52 4.71
C ILE A 105 0.91 -8.81 6.06
N GLY A 106 0.22 -7.83 6.65
CA GLY A 106 -0.53 -8.02 7.90
C GLY A 106 -1.62 -9.10 7.81
N GLN A 107 -2.10 -9.42 6.61
CA GLN A 107 -3.10 -10.47 6.36
C GLN A 107 -2.50 -11.86 6.10
N MET A 108 -1.17 -12.00 6.07
CA MET A 108 -0.50 -13.28 5.72
C MET A 108 -0.40 -14.29 6.87
N GLY A 109 -0.76 -13.90 8.10
CA GLY A 109 -0.75 -14.83 9.24
C GLY A 109 0.62 -15.06 9.89
N PHE A 110 1.55 -14.12 9.72
CA PHE A 110 2.79 -14.09 10.51
C PHE A 110 2.49 -13.92 12.00
N LEU A 111 3.36 -14.48 12.86
CA LEU A 111 3.31 -14.26 14.31
C LEU A 111 3.63 -12.83 14.70
N SER A 112 4.56 -12.21 13.97
CA SER A 112 4.90 -10.79 14.11
C SER A 112 5.21 -10.20 12.75
N VAL A 113 4.83 -8.93 12.56
CA VAL A 113 5.18 -8.11 11.41
C VAL A 113 5.59 -6.74 11.92
N ASP A 114 6.80 -6.31 11.62
CA ASP A 114 7.25 -4.93 11.77
C ASP A 114 7.63 -4.38 10.39
N ILE A 115 7.13 -3.20 10.04
CA ILE A 115 7.45 -2.53 8.77
C ILE A 115 7.91 -1.12 9.08
N CYS A 116 9.21 -0.90 8.90
CA CYS A 116 9.90 0.32 9.29
C CYS A 116 10.84 0.83 8.20
N ASP A 117 11.12 2.12 8.24
CA ASP A 117 12.17 2.74 7.45
C ASP A 117 13.52 2.55 8.15
N ARG A 118 14.51 2.06 7.41
CA ARG A 118 15.90 1.85 7.85
C ARG A 118 16.90 2.52 6.92
N GLY A 119 16.45 3.51 6.16
CA GLY A 119 17.30 4.24 5.24
C GLY A 119 18.23 5.23 5.96
N PRO A 120 19.36 5.58 5.33
CA PRO A 120 20.11 6.78 5.72
C PRO A 120 19.27 8.05 5.50
N ALA A 121 19.76 9.21 5.97
CA ALA A 121 18.98 10.45 6.00
C ALA A 121 18.46 10.96 4.63
N ASP A 122 19.04 10.51 3.52
CA ASP A 122 18.72 10.93 2.14
C ASP A 122 17.92 9.88 1.34
N THR A 123 17.64 8.73 1.95
CA THR A 123 17.04 7.58 1.28
C THR A 123 15.94 7.01 2.15
N TYR A 124 14.76 6.78 1.57
CA TYR A 124 13.78 5.91 2.21
C TYR A 124 14.12 4.46 1.90
N ARG A 125 14.22 3.61 2.92
CA ARG A 125 14.46 2.17 2.76
C ARG A 125 13.49 1.40 3.65
N TRP A 126 12.37 0.97 3.05
CA TRP A 126 11.34 0.25 3.78
C TRP A 126 11.68 -1.22 3.89
N MET A 127 11.74 -1.71 5.12
CA MET A 127 12.03 -3.09 5.48
C MET A 127 10.80 -3.74 6.13
N ALA A 128 10.63 -5.04 5.94
CA ALA A 128 9.69 -5.87 6.67
C ALA A 128 10.44 -6.91 7.50
N GLU A 129 10.21 -6.92 8.80
CA GLU A 129 10.64 -7.97 9.71
C GLU A 129 9.46 -8.85 10.09
N VAL A 130 9.57 -10.14 9.80
CA VAL A 130 8.50 -11.08 10.03
C VAL A 130 8.99 -12.33 10.77
N LYS A 131 8.09 -12.91 11.55
CA LYS A 131 8.28 -14.23 12.18
C LYS A 131 7.08 -15.11 11.89
N TRP A 132 7.29 -16.39 11.64
CA TRP A 132 6.24 -17.37 11.41
C TRP A 132 6.38 -18.58 12.34
N ALA A 133 5.28 -19.32 12.51
CA ALA A 133 5.27 -20.49 13.37
C ALA A 133 6.00 -21.67 12.72
N VAL A 134 6.80 -22.40 13.51
CA VAL A 134 7.36 -23.71 13.15
C VAL A 134 6.65 -24.78 13.98
N PRO A 135 5.85 -25.68 13.37
CA PRO A 135 4.98 -26.61 14.12
C PRO A 135 5.70 -27.48 15.17
N ALA A 136 6.94 -27.91 14.91
CA ALA A 136 7.73 -28.71 15.84
C ALA A 136 8.16 -27.92 17.10
N GLU A 137 8.36 -26.61 16.98
CA GLU A 137 8.73 -25.72 18.08
C GLU A 137 7.50 -25.16 18.82
N ALA A 138 6.37 -25.00 18.12
CA ALA A 138 5.09 -24.59 18.72
C ALA A 138 4.54 -25.63 19.72
N SER A 139 4.87 -26.91 19.53
CA SER A 139 4.50 -28.01 20.44
C SER A 139 5.39 -28.11 21.68
N ALA A 140 6.62 -27.58 21.63
CA ALA A 140 7.57 -27.68 22.75
C ALA A 140 7.33 -26.62 23.85
N ALA A 141 6.54 -25.58 23.56
CA ALA A 141 6.18 -24.52 24.49
C ALA A 141 4.95 -24.83 25.37
N ALA A 142 4.37 -26.02 25.29
CA ALA A 142 3.20 -26.40 26.10
C ALA A 142 3.54 -27.51 27.10
N PRO A 143 3.92 -27.18 28.35
CA PRO A 143 3.72 -28.10 29.45
C PRO A 143 2.25 -27.99 29.89
N GLY A 144 1.42 -28.92 29.43
CA GLY A 144 0.15 -29.28 30.08
C GLY A 144 -1.06 -28.36 29.85
N ASN A 145 -2.13 -28.98 29.34
CA ASN A 145 -3.54 -28.59 29.49
C ASN A 145 -3.94 -27.12 29.27
N CYS A 146 -4.53 -26.82 28.10
CA CYS A 146 -5.88 -26.23 28.04
C CYS A 146 -6.42 -26.22 26.60
N PRO A 147 -7.72 -26.49 26.39
CA PRO A 147 -8.33 -26.52 25.06
C PRO A 147 -8.48 -25.08 24.51
N ARG A 148 -8.06 -24.88 23.26
CA ARG A 148 -8.24 -23.62 22.52
C ARG A 148 -9.73 -23.35 22.30
N ALA A 149 -10.26 -22.33 22.98
CA ALA A 149 -11.45 -21.63 22.53
C ALA A 149 -11.03 -20.50 21.58
N THR A 150 -11.46 -20.61 20.34
CA THR A 150 -11.56 -19.50 19.37
C THR A 150 -12.50 -18.43 19.92
N GLY A 151 -12.06 -17.16 19.96
CA GLY A 151 -12.96 -16.03 20.17
C GLY A 151 -12.25 -14.81 20.74
N ASN A 152 -12.35 -13.68 20.04
CA ASN A 152 -11.94 -12.37 20.52
C ASN A 152 -12.50 -12.10 21.92
N LEU A 153 -11.63 -11.76 22.88
CA LEU A 153 -12.05 -11.14 24.14
C LEU A 153 -11.25 -9.86 24.34
N LEU A 154 -11.96 -8.74 24.19
CA LEU A 154 -11.64 -7.45 24.77
C LEU A 154 -11.40 -7.65 26.27
N ILE A 155 -10.26 -7.16 26.77
CA ILE A 155 -10.02 -7.03 28.20
C ILE A 155 -10.18 -5.54 28.53
N GLU A 156 -11.30 -5.20 29.16
CA GLU A 156 -11.39 -3.96 29.96
C GLU A 156 -10.66 -4.21 31.28
N CYS A 157 -9.65 -3.39 31.56
CA CYS A 157 -9.08 -3.26 32.89
C CYS A 157 -10.02 -2.36 33.72
N GLY A 158 -10.31 -2.78 34.94
CA GLY A 158 -11.24 -2.10 35.86
C GLY A 158 -10.78 -0.74 36.37
#